data_AF-A0A3G9K3U5-F1
#
_entry.id   AF-A0A3G9K3U5-F1
#
_cell.length_a   1.000
_cell.length_b   1.000
_cell.length_c   1.000
_cell.angle_alpha   90.00
_cell.angle_beta   90.00
_cell.angle_gamma   90.00
#
_symmetry.space_group_name_H-M   'P 1'
#
loop_
_entity.id
_entity.type
_entity.pdbx_description
1 polymer ?
#
loop_
_entity_poly.entity_id
_entity_poly.type
_entity_poly.pdbx_seq_one_letter_code
_entity_poly.pdbx_strand_id
1 'polypeptide(L)' 'MWKVEYNKRFLKELASLPKDIQSRVELIVFSELETDNPFELGYLDKMKGHKDKYKIRVADYRIGLTIDKLLRI' A
#
# COMPACT_ATOMS: atom_id res chain seq x y z
N MET A 1 -5.78 -13.78 7.06
CA MET A 1 -4.62 -13.64 6.16
C MET A 1 -5.03 -12.85 4.93
N TRP A 2 -4.52 -11.63 4.78
CA TRP A 2 -4.75 -10.80 3.60
C TRP A 2 -3.80 -11.22 2.50
N LYS A 3 -4.17 -10.95 1.25
CA LYS A 3 -3.31 -11.17 0.09
C LYS A 3 -2.99 -9.82 -0.52
N VAL A 4 -1.69 -9.53 -0.70
CA VAL A 4 -1.24 -8.32 -1.39
C VAL A 4 -1.09 -8.62 -2.87
N GLU A 5 -1.62 -7.75 -3.72
CA GLU A 5 -1.51 -7.86 -5.17
C GLU A 5 -0.97 -6.57 -5.76
N TYR A 6 -0.04 -6.69 -6.70
CA TYR A 6 0.61 -5.56 -7.37
C TYR A 6 0.22 -5.54 -8.84
N ASN A 7 -0.25 -4.39 -9.31
CA ASN A 7 -0.43 -4.20 -10.74
C ASN A 7 0.90 -3.77 -11.41
N LYS A 8 1.03 -4.03 -12.71
CA LYS A 8 2.27 -3.72 -13.46
C LYS A 8 2.61 -2.24 -13.47
N ARG A 9 1.60 -1.36 -13.39
CA ARG A 9 1.80 0.09 -13.38
C ARG A 9 2.48 0.53 -12.09
N PHE A 10 2.04 0.03 -10.94
CA PHE A 10 2.63 0.27 -9.64
C PHE A 10 4.12 -0.10 -9.63
N LEU A 11 4.48 -1.29 -10.13
CA LEU A 11 5.88 -1.74 -10.16
C LEU A 11 6.75 -0.83 -11.06
N LYS A 12 6.21 -0.35 -12.17
CA LYS A 12 6.92 0.61 -13.05
C LYS A 12 7.12 1.96 -12.38
N GLU A 13 6.09 2.47 -11.70
CA GLU A 13 6.15 3.73 -10.96
C GLU A 13 7.10 3.63 -9.75
N LEU A 14 7.14 2.48 -9.07
CA LEU A 14 8.08 2.21 -7.98
C LEU A 14 9.53 2.22 -8.47
N ALA A 15 9.80 1.55 -9.59
CA ALA A 15 11.15 1.47 -10.17
C ALA A 15 11.68 2.81 -10.70
N SER A 16 10.82 3.83 -10.90
CA SER A 16 11.23 5.16 -11.33
C SER A 16 11.41 6.17 -10.20
N LEU A 17 11.21 5.75 -8.94
CA LEU A 17 11.40 6.62 -7.77
C LEU A 17 12.88 6.88 -7.47
N PRO A 18 13.21 8.00 -6.79
CA PRO A 18 14.51 8.20 -6.18
C PRO A 18 14.88 7.03 -5.27
N LYS A 19 16.15 6.62 -5.25
CA LYS A 19 16.63 5.39 -4.58
C LYS A 19 16.22 5.30 -3.11
N ASP A 20 16.32 6.42 -2.39
CA ASP A 20 15.97 6.52 -0.97
C ASP A 20 14.46 6.34 -0.72
N ILE A 21 13.63 6.90 -1.61
CA ILE A 21 12.18 6.73 -1.56
C ILE A 21 11.80 5.31 -1.98
N GLN A 22 12.40 4.80 -3.05
CA GLN A 22 12.18 3.44 -3.55
C GLN A 22 12.42 2.41 -2.45
N SER A 23 13.58 2.45 -1.78
CA SER A 23 13.90 1.50 -0.71
C SER A 23 12.93 1.57 0.47
N ARG A 24 12.43 2.77 0.82
CA ARG A 24 11.39 2.91 1.85
C ARG A 24 10.06 2.31 1.42
N VAL A 25 9.65 2.56 0.18
CA VAL A 25 8.40 2.00 -0.35
C VAL A 25 8.51 0.48 -0.46
N GLU A 26 9.62 -0.07 -0.93
CA GLU A 26 9.87 -1.52 -1.03
C GLU A 26 9.75 -2.22 0.34
N LEU A 27 10.34 -1.64 1.39
CA LEU A 27 10.22 -2.16 2.76
C LEU A 27 8.76 -2.23 3.21
N ILE A 28 8.00 -1.15 3.00
CA ILE A 28 6.59 -1.09 3.38
C ILE A 28 5.79 -2.13 2.60
N VAL A 29 5.93 -2.18 1.27
CA VAL A 29 5.03 -2.98 0.44
C VAL A 29 5.38 -4.45 0.42
N PHE A 30 6.67 -4.81 0.32
CA PHE A 30 7.12 -6.19 0.20
C PHE A 30 7.49 -6.84 1.54
N SER A 31 7.34 -6.13 2.66
CA SER A 31 7.57 -6.71 3.98
C SER A 31 6.47 -6.34 4.96
N GLU A 32 6.26 -5.06 5.24
CA GLU A 32 5.34 -4.66 6.32
C GLU A 32 3.87 -4.92 5.98
N LEU A 33 3.47 -4.75 4.70
CA LEU A 33 2.10 -5.04 4.24
C LEU A 33 1.77 -6.53 4.13
N GLU A 34 2.75 -7.43 4.21
CA GLU A 34 2.51 -8.89 4.23
C GLU A 34 2.03 -9.40 5.60
N THR A 35 1.60 -8.50 6.49
CA THR A 35 1.03 -8.79 7.80
C THR A 35 -0.39 -9.40 7.76
N ASP A 36 -0.79 -10.01 8.88
CA ASP A 36 -2.13 -10.57 9.09
C ASP A 36 -3.25 -9.52 9.11
N ASN A 37 -2.92 -8.25 9.35
CA ASN A 37 -3.87 -7.15 9.33
C ASN A 37 -3.21 -5.80 8.93
N PRO A 38 -3.42 -5.30 7.70
CA PRO A 38 -2.78 -4.07 7.24
C PRO A 38 -3.25 -2.81 7.98
N PHE A 39 -4.36 -2.89 8.75
CA PHE A 39 -4.84 -1.78 9.56
C PHE A 39 -4.04 -1.57 10.87
N GLU A 40 -3.26 -2.56 11.31
CA GLU A 40 -2.48 -2.49 12.56
C GLU A 40 -1.16 -1.73 12.38
N LEU A 41 -0.75 -1.47 11.14
CA LEU A 41 0.50 -0.79 10.82
C LEU A 41 0.53 0.69 11.23
N GLY A 42 -0.63 1.30 11.52
CA GLY A 42 -0.73 2.64 12.10
C GLY A 42 -0.47 3.81 11.16
N TYR A 43 0.04 3.57 9.94
CA TYR A 43 0.30 4.59 8.92
C TYR A 43 -0.65 4.51 7.71
N LEU A 44 -1.75 3.77 7.84
CA LEU A 44 -2.78 3.62 6.80
C LEU A 44 -3.87 4.69 6.96
N ASP A 45 -3.91 5.67 6.04
CA ASP A 45 -4.91 6.73 6.04
C ASP A 45 -6.07 6.40 5.10
N LYS A 46 -7.31 6.44 5.59
CA LYS A 46 -8.51 6.30 4.74
C LYS A 46 -8.72 7.53 3.87
N MET A 47 -8.98 7.34 2.58
CA MET A 47 -9.30 8.44 1.67
C MET A 47 -10.77 8.87 1.85
N LYS A 48 -11.00 10.18 2.04
CA LYS A 48 -12.36 10.73 2.14
C LYS A 48 -13.15 10.45 0.86
N GLY A 49 -14.43 10.08 1.00
CA GLY A 49 -15.32 9.80 -0.13
C GLY A 49 -15.17 8.42 -0.78
N HIS A 50 -14.22 7.60 -0.31
CA HIS A 50 -14.01 6.24 -0.82
C HIS A 50 -14.21 5.21 0.29
N LYS A 51 -14.87 4.08 -0.03
CA LYS A 51 -15.19 3.04 0.96
C LYS A 51 -13.98 2.18 1.31
N ASP A 52 -13.17 1.88 0.31
CA ASP A 52 -12.16 0.84 0.21
C ASP A 52 -10.76 1.37 -0.14
N LYS A 53 -10.61 2.68 -0.33
CA LYS A 53 -9.33 3.29 -0.70
C LYS A 53 -8.59 3.90 0.47
N TYR A 54 -7.30 3.61 0.52
CA TYR A 54 -6.38 4.04 1.55
C TYR A 54 -5.09 4.57 0.93
N LYS A 55 -4.30 5.28 1.72
CA LYS A 55 -2.98 5.76 1.34
C LYS A 55 -1.98 5.60 2.48
N ILE A 56 -0.72 5.45 2.12
CA ILE A 56 0.42 5.57 3.03
C ILE A 56 1.28 6.73 2.55
N ARG A 57 1.66 7.65 3.43
CA ARG A 57 2.49 8.80 3.08
C ARG A 57 3.97 8.46 3.28
N VAL A 58 4.78 8.69 2.24
CA VAL A 58 6.24 8.54 2.28
C VAL A 58 6.86 9.83 1.73
N ALA A 59 7.25 10.74 2.62
CA ALA A 59 7.67 12.10 2.27
C ALA A 59 6.63 12.81 1.37
N ASP A 60 7.01 13.14 0.13
CA ASP A 60 6.15 13.77 -0.88
C ASP A 60 5.34 12.77 -1.72
N TYR A 61 5.64 11.47 -1.57
CA TYR A 61 5.00 10.38 -2.29
C TYR A 61 3.88 9.75 -1.47
N ARG A 62 2.98 9.06 -2.18
CA ARG A 62 1.85 8.34 -1.59
C ARG A 62 1.74 6.97 -2.24
N ILE A 63 1.65 5.94 -1.42
CA ILE A 63 1.29 4.59 -1.85
C ILE A 63 -0.23 4.51 -1.78
N GLY A 64 -0.90 4.26 -2.90
CA GLY A 64 -2.35 4.05 -2.94
C GLY A 64 -2.69 2.58 -2.76
N LEU A 65 -3.69 2.28 -1.92
CA LEU A 65 -4.14 0.91 -1.67
C LEU A 65 -5.65 0.83 -1.85
N THR A 66 -6.09 -0.29 -2.41
CA THR A 66 -7.48 -0.73 -2.36
C THR A 66 -7.53 -1.96 -1.49
N ILE A 67 -8.33 -1.92 -0.42
CA ILE A 67 -8.52 -3.07 0.47
C ILE A 67 -9.91 -3.63 0.20
N ASP A 68 -9.94 -4.76 -0.51
CA ASP A 68 -11.17 -5.50 -0.76
C ASP A 68 -11.40 -6.48 0.40
N LYS A 69 -12.54 -6.33 1.08
CA LYS A 69 -12.99 -7.32 2.05
C LYS A 69 -13.76 -8.35 1.24
N LEU A 70 -13.08 -9.44 0.87
CA LEU A 70 -13.72 -10.62 0.27
C LEU A 70 -14.81 -11.12 1.22
N LEU A 71 -16.01 -10.59 1.06
CA LEU A 71 -17.24 -11.11 1.63
C LEU A 71 -17.53 -12.41 0.87
N ARG A 72 -17.00 -13.51 1.38
CA ARG A 72 -17.58 -14.82 1.06
C ARG A 72 -18.97 -14.83 1.72
N ILE A 73 -19.98 -14.62 0.88
CA ILE A 73 -21.39 -14.92 1.16
C ILE A 73 -21.54 -16.44 1.26
#